data_AF-A0A931RS42-F1
#
_entry.id   AF-A0A931RS42-F1
#
_cell.length_a   1.000
_cell.length_b   1.000
_cell.length_c   1.000
_cell.angle_alpha   90.00
_cell.angle_beta   90.00
_cell.angle_gamma   90.00
#
_symmetry.space_group_name_H-M   'P 1'
#
loop_
_entity.id
_entity.type
_entity.pdbx_description
1 polymer ?
#
loop_
_entity_poly.entity_id
_entity_poly.type
_entity_poly.pdbx_seq_one_letter_code
_entity_poly.pdbx_strand_id
1 'polypeptide(L)'
;MKIKKLTLREKSILAGLYLSKFNTEGLKFLGFDNFTEAFNVIGLALGVQPASVKNYRDEFDPLFPNERQGWHKREIRKYCKDIYDTFHALNLVNFSSLLKDIIYKDHDLDVLMEEIAKREGEKESSFAKRLITGQAAEQYFKDNFLSVDIFKGYNLEDTTKVGCGFDFKLIAEEKERYFGVEVKGLNESSGNIALTNKEHAVADFLKNRYFLFVVKNFKEKPFHQNYQDPIKNLSFNKIENKVVQISWNTAV
;
A
#
# COMPACT_ATOMS: atom_id res chain seq x y z
N MET A 1 -12.87 -23.87 7.29
CA MET A 1 -11.71 -24.44 6.57
C MET A 1 -10.49 -23.63 6.96
N LYS A 2 -9.51 -24.19 7.68
CA LYS A 2 -8.28 -23.45 8.03
C LYS A 2 -7.50 -23.23 6.74
N ILE A 3 -7.58 -22.02 6.18
CA ILE A 3 -6.81 -21.65 4.99
C ILE A 3 -5.34 -21.73 5.39
N LYS A 4 -4.60 -22.67 4.78
CA LYS A 4 -3.14 -22.71 4.90
C LYS A 4 -2.60 -21.34 4.48
N LYS A 5 -1.72 -20.75 5.27
CA LYS A 5 -1.17 -19.41 4.99
C LYS A 5 -0.58 -19.41 3.56
N LEU A 6 -1.17 -18.59 2.68
CA LEU A 6 -0.74 -18.49 1.28
C LEU A 6 0.70 -17.96 1.21
N THR A 7 1.50 -18.58 0.37
CA THR A 7 2.85 -18.11 0.03
C THR A 7 2.79 -16.80 -0.74
N LEU A 8 3.89 -16.04 -0.75
CA LEU A 8 3.98 -14.77 -1.49
C LEU A 8 3.67 -14.94 -2.99
N ARG A 9 4.10 -16.06 -3.57
CA ARG A 9 3.79 -16.42 -4.96
C ARG A 9 2.29 -16.62 -5.16
N GLU A 10 1.65 -17.40 -4.29
CA GLU A 10 0.21 -17.66 -4.38
C GLU A 10 -0.60 -16.38 -4.20
N LYS A 11 -0.20 -15.48 -3.29
CA LYS A 11 -0.80 -14.14 -3.15
C LYS A 11 -0.74 -13.34 -4.45
N SER A 12 0.42 -13.35 -5.11
CA SER A 12 0.63 -12.65 -6.38
C SER A 12 -0.20 -13.24 -7.52
N ILE A 13 -0.30 -14.58 -7.57
CA ILE A 13 -1.15 -15.30 -8.53
C ILE A 13 -2.62 -14.95 -8.29
N LEU A 14 -3.05 -14.93 -7.03
CA LEU A 14 -4.41 -14.60 -6.65
C LEU A 14 -4.80 -13.18 -7.08
N ALA A 15 -3.90 -12.21 -6.93
CA ALA A 15 -4.08 -10.85 -7.45
C ALA A 15 -4.21 -10.82 -8.99
N GLY A 16 -3.38 -11.59 -9.70
CA GLY A 16 -3.50 -11.73 -11.15
C GLY A 16 -4.84 -12.34 -11.59
N LEU A 17 -5.29 -13.40 -10.90
CA LEU A 17 -6.57 -14.06 -11.14
C LEU A 17 -7.74 -13.10 -10.94
N TYR A 18 -7.75 -12.35 -9.85
CA TYR A 18 -8.78 -11.35 -9.58
C TYR A 18 -8.86 -10.30 -10.68
N LEU A 19 -7.72 -9.68 -11.04
CA LEU A 19 -7.67 -8.63 -12.06
C LEU A 19 -8.02 -9.14 -13.46
N SER A 20 -7.80 -10.42 -13.73
CA SER A 20 -8.25 -11.04 -14.98
C SER A 20 -9.75 -11.33 -14.95
N LYS A 21 -10.24 -11.97 -13.89
CA LYS A 21 -11.65 -12.39 -13.77
C LYS A 21 -12.63 -11.22 -13.78
N PHE A 22 -12.35 -10.18 -12.99
CA PHE A 22 -13.28 -9.06 -12.81
C PHE A 22 -12.90 -7.83 -13.65
N ASN A 23 -11.71 -7.85 -14.27
CA ASN A 23 -11.25 -6.84 -15.19
C ASN A 23 -11.51 -5.40 -14.65
N THR A 24 -12.14 -4.53 -15.44
CA THR A 24 -12.41 -3.13 -15.05
C THR A 24 -13.36 -3.01 -13.86
N GLU A 25 -14.24 -3.98 -13.63
CA GLU A 25 -15.15 -3.96 -12.48
C GLU A 25 -14.37 -4.13 -11.18
N GLY A 26 -13.52 -5.16 -11.10
CA GLY A 26 -12.67 -5.40 -9.92
C GLY A 26 -11.65 -4.29 -9.70
N LEU A 27 -11.10 -3.73 -10.78
CA LEU A 27 -10.23 -2.56 -10.73
C LEU A 27 -10.88 -1.39 -10.00
N LYS A 28 -12.09 -1.01 -10.43
CA LYS A 28 -12.87 0.09 -9.83
C LYS A 28 -13.34 -0.25 -8.42
N PHE A 29 -13.64 -1.51 -8.15
CA PHE A 29 -14.04 -1.98 -6.83
C PHE A 29 -12.93 -1.74 -5.79
N LEU A 30 -11.67 -1.97 -6.17
CA LEU A 30 -10.50 -1.66 -5.33
C LEU A 30 -10.09 -0.18 -5.35
N GLY A 31 -10.78 0.65 -6.13
CA GLY A 31 -10.54 2.11 -6.22
C GLY A 31 -9.41 2.51 -7.18
N PHE A 32 -8.83 1.59 -7.94
CA PHE A 32 -7.80 1.94 -8.91
C PHE A 32 -8.40 2.53 -10.19
N ASP A 33 -7.68 3.47 -10.79
CA ASP A 33 -8.09 4.20 -12.00
C ASP A 33 -7.66 3.44 -13.26
N ASN A 34 -6.52 2.74 -13.21
CA ASN A 34 -6.02 1.93 -14.31
C ASN A 34 -5.21 0.72 -13.82
N PHE A 35 -4.98 -0.25 -14.71
CA PHE A 35 -4.30 -1.49 -14.33
C PHE A 35 -2.83 -1.30 -13.95
N THR A 36 -2.15 -0.31 -14.52
CA THR A 36 -0.77 0.01 -14.15
C THR A 36 -0.71 0.42 -12.68
N GLU A 37 -1.65 1.26 -12.24
CA GLU A 37 -1.83 1.61 -10.83
C GLU A 37 -2.04 0.36 -9.97
N ALA A 38 -2.99 -0.50 -10.35
CA ALA A 38 -3.27 -1.73 -9.60
C ALA A 38 -2.05 -2.64 -9.50
N PHE A 39 -1.28 -2.83 -10.59
CA PHE A 39 -0.07 -3.64 -10.58
C PHE A 39 1.02 -3.04 -9.68
N ASN A 40 1.24 -1.72 -9.77
CA ASN A 40 2.23 -1.03 -8.96
C ASN A 40 1.89 -1.11 -7.49
N VAL A 41 0.66 -0.75 -7.13
CA VAL A 41 0.21 -0.66 -5.74
C VAL A 41 0.09 -2.05 -5.11
N ILE A 42 -0.58 -3.01 -5.75
CA ILE A 42 -0.71 -4.38 -5.20
C ILE A 42 0.65 -5.07 -5.16
N GLY A 43 1.46 -4.95 -6.21
CA GLY A 43 2.78 -5.58 -6.27
C GLY A 43 3.68 -5.09 -5.13
N LEU A 44 3.81 -3.77 -4.99
CA LEU A 44 4.62 -3.17 -3.94
C LEU A 44 4.06 -3.46 -2.55
N ALA A 45 2.75 -3.37 -2.32
CA ALA A 45 2.16 -3.70 -1.02
C ALA A 45 2.42 -5.16 -0.60
N LEU A 46 2.45 -6.09 -1.56
CA LEU A 46 2.82 -7.49 -1.31
C LEU A 46 4.34 -7.71 -1.16
N GLY A 47 5.18 -6.75 -1.58
CA GLY A 47 6.64 -6.95 -1.64
C GLY A 47 7.09 -7.76 -2.85
N VAL A 48 6.39 -7.65 -3.99
CA VAL A 48 6.78 -8.27 -5.27
C VAL A 48 6.88 -7.23 -6.37
N GLN A 49 7.60 -7.58 -7.44
CA GLN A 49 7.66 -6.73 -8.63
C GLN A 49 6.26 -6.56 -9.25
N PRO A 50 5.83 -5.32 -9.60
CA PRO A 50 4.55 -5.06 -10.27
C PRO A 50 4.33 -5.92 -11.53
N ALA A 51 5.41 -6.17 -12.27
CA ALA A 51 5.41 -7.05 -13.44
C ALA A 51 4.93 -8.48 -13.12
N SER A 52 5.17 -8.99 -11.91
CA SER A 52 4.70 -10.31 -11.48
C SER A 52 3.17 -10.38 -11.45
N VAL A 53 2.51 -9.37 -10.90
CA VAL A 53 1.03 -9.32 -10.84
C VAL A 53 0.46 -9.22 -12.26
N LYS A 54 1.04 -8.37 -13.11
CA LYS A 54 0.68 -8.26 -14.54
C LYS A 54 0.83 -9.60 -15.26
N ASN A 55 1.95 -10.28 -15.08
CA ASN A 55 2.24 -11.56 -15.72
C ASN A 55 1.24 -12.65 -15.28
N TYR A 56 0.83 -12.66 -14.01
CA TYR A 56 -0.20 -13.59 -13.56
C TYR A 56 -1.57 -13.25 -14.12
N ARG A 57 -1.93 -11.97 -14.27
CA ARG A 57 -3.13 -11.59 -15.01
C ARG A 57 -3.07 -12.13 -16.45
N ASP A 58 -1.96 -11.94 -17.15
CA ASP A 58 -1.78 -12.43 -18.52
C ASP A 58 -1.92 -13.96 -18.61
N GLU A 59 -1.54 -14.72 -17.57
CA GLU A 59 -1.77 -16.17 -17.50
C GLU A 59 -3.27 -16.54 -17.48
N PHE A 60 -4.11 -15.74 -16.83
CA PHE A 60 -5.53 -16.03 -16.64
C PHE A 60 -6.44 -15.37 -17.68
N ASP A 61 -5.97 -14.32 -18.38
CA ASP A 61 -6.75 -13.61 -19.40
C ASP A 61 -7.42 -14.53 -20.44
N PRO A 62 -6.77 -15.61 -20.94
CA PRO A 62 -7.42 -16.57 -21.85
C PRO A 62 -8.62 -17.35 -21.27
N LEU A 63 -8.78 -17.39 -19.94
CA LEU A 63 -9.82 -18.18 -19.26
C LEU A 63 -11.12 -17.40 -19.03
N PHE A 64 -11.11 -16.10 -19.31
CA PHE A 64 -12.25 -15.20 -19.13
C PHE A 64 -12.56 -14.46 -20.43
N PRO A 65 -13.78 -13.93 -20.61
CA PRO A 65 -14.18 -13.21 -21.83
C PRO A 65 -13.56 -11.80 -21.88
N ASN A 66 -12.23 -11.72 -21.80
CA ASN A 66 -11.47 -10.48 -21.84
C ASN A 66 -11.03 -10.15 -23.27
N GLU A 67 -10.98 -8.86 -23.61
CA GLU A 67 -10.42 -8.39 -24.89
C GLU A 67 -8.91 -8.68 -25.00
N ARG A 68 -8.22 -8.69 -23.85
CA ARG A 68 -6.81 -9.05 -23.76
C ARG A 68 -6.66 -10.55 -23.96
N GLN A 69 -5.82 -10.95 -24.90
CA GLN A 69 -5.54 -12.37 -25.13
C GLN A 69 -4.68 -13.00 -24.03
N GLY A 70 -3.82 -12.23 -23.36
CA GLY A 70 -2.83 -12.78 -22.43
C GLY A 70 -1.94 -13.88 -23.07
N TRP A 71 -1.51 -14.82 -22.25
CA TRP A 71 -0.66 -15.96 -22.63
C TRP A 71 -1.47 -17.13 -23.23
N HIS A 72 -2.24 -16.85 -24.29
CA HIS A 72 -3.13 -17.81 -24.96
C HIS A 72 -2.44 -18.90 -25.82
N LYS A 73 -1.15 -18.74 -26.15
CA LYS A 73 -0.41 -19.68 -27.02
C LYS A 73 0.24 -20.86 -26.28
N ARG A 74 -0.10 -21.07 -25.02
CA ARG A 74 0.42 -22.17 -24.20
C ARG A 74 -0.61 -22.58 -23.16
N GLU A 75 -0.45 -23.78 -22.61
CA GLU A 75 -1.23 -24.21 -21.46
C GLU A 75 -0.90 -23.39 -20.21
N ILE A 76 -1.90 -23.30 -19.34
CA ILE A 76 -1.77 -22.68 -18.03
C ILE A 76 -0.76 -23.46 -17.17
N ARG A 77 0.13 -22.75 -16.47
CA ARG A 77 1.07 -23.37 -15.54
C ARG A 77 0.33 -24.09 -14.43
N LYS A 78 0.77 -25.30 -14.09
CA LYS A 78 0.15 -26.14 -13.04
C LYS A 78 -0.16 -25.38 -11.75
N TYR A 79 0.80 -24.64 -11.21
CA TYR A 79 0.59 -23.88 -9.97
C TYR A 79 -0.40 -22.71 -10.10
N CYS A 80 -0.57 -22.13 -11.29
CA CYS A 80 -1.61 -21.13 -11.55
C CYS A 80 -2.98 -21.82 -11.68
N LYS A 81 -3.02 -22.99 -12.31
CA LYS A 81 -4.21 -23.83 -12.40
C LYS A 81 -4.72 -24.25 -11.01
N ASP A 82 -3.82 -24.65 -10.10
CA ASP A 82 -4.19 -25.03 -8.73
C ASP A 82 -4.90 -23.87 -7.98
N ILE A 83 -4.42 -22.63 -8.17
CA ILE A 83 -5.05 -21.43 -7.62
C ILE A 83 -6.36 -21.11 -8.34
N TYR A 84 -6.42 -21.23 -9.66
CA TYR A 84 -7.66 -21.06 -10.42
C TYR A 84 -8.74 -22.03 -9.92
N ASP A 85 -8.46 -23.33 -9.92
CA ASP A 85 -9.42 -24.37 -9.52
C ASP A 85 -9.96 -24.11 -8.10
N THR A 86 -9.12 -23.58 -7.21
CA THR A 86 -9.51 -23.27 -5.82
C THR A 86 -10.35 -22.00 -5.68
N PHE A 87 -10.02 -20.91 -6.40
CA PHE A 87 -10.57 -19.57 -6.11
C PHE A 87 -11.44 -18.97 -7.22
N HIS A 88 -11.43 -19.53 -8.44
CA HIS A 88 -12.15 -18.96 -9.58
C HIS A 88 -13.66 -18.86 -9.39
N ALA A 89 -14.26 -19.64 -8.47
CA ALA A 89 -15.70 -19.59 -8.20
C ALA A 89 -16.13 -18.41 -7.30
N LEU A 90 -15.19 -17.73 -6.64
CA LEU A 90 -15.52 -16.61 -5.75
C LEU A 90 -16.12 -15.44 -6.52
N ASN A 91 -17.21 -14.86 -6.02
CA ASN A 91 -17.79 -13.63 -6.58
C ASN A 91 -16.92 -12.40 -6.28
N LEU A 92 -17.24 -11.25 -6.90
CA LEU A 92 -16.46 -10.03 -6.78
C LEU A 92 -16.25 -9.60 -5.32
N VAL A 93 -17.31 -9.62 -4.52
CA VAL A 93 -17.26 -9.16 -3.11
C VAL A 93 -16.35 -10.05 -2.28
N ASN A 94 -16.58 -11.37 -2.32
CA ASN A 94 -15.81 -12.34 -1.52
C ASN A 94 -14.34 -12.40 -1.96
N PHE A 95 -14.08 -12.28 -3.25
CA PHE A 95 -12.71 -12.26 -3.77
C PHE A 95 -12.01 -10.93 -3.41
N SER A 96 -12.73 -9.80 -3.47
CA SER A 96 -12.16 -8.51 -3.05
C SER A 96 -11.79 -8.52 -1.56
N SER A 97 -12.65 -9.08 -0.71
CA SER A 97 -12.33 -9.29 0.70
C SER A 97 -11.07 -10.14 0.86
N LEU A 98 -11.01 -11.30 0.22
CA LEU A 98 -9.83 -12.16 0.26
C LEU A 98 -8.55 -11.44 -0.20
N LEU A 99 -8.64 -10.56 -1.21
CA LEU A 99 -7.50 -9.75 -1.63
C LEU A 99 -7.06 -8.76 -0.57
N LYS A 100 -8.00 -8.07 0.08
CA LYS A 100 -7.70 -7.18 1.20
C LYS A 100 -7.00 -7.98 2.32
N ASP A 101 -7.50 -9.17 2.66
CA ASP A 101 -6.94 -10.04 3.69
C ASP A 101 -5.48 -10.44 3.44
N ILE A 102 -5.08 -10.61 2.18
CA ILE A 102 -3.70 -10.99 1.85
C ILE A 102 -2.75 -9.80 1.71
N ILE A 103 -3.28 -8.62 1.39
CA ILE A 103 -2.52 -7.38 1.15
C ILE A 103 -2.31 -6.64 2.47
N TYR A 104 -3.33 -6.55 3.31
CA TYR A 104 -3.32 -5.75 4.54
C TYR A 104 -2.30 -6.30 5.54
N LYS A 105 -1.40 -5.43 6.00
CA LYS A 105 -0.35 -5.79 6.97
C LYS A 105 -0.92 -6.08 8.35
N ASP A 106 -2.00 -5.41 8.75
CA ASP A 106 -2.67 -5.61 10.03
C ASP A 106 -4.19 -5.74 9.82
N HIS A 107 -4.59 -6.90 9.29
CA HIS A 107 -5.94 -7.15 8.80
C HIS A 107 -7.05 -6.71 9.76
N ASP A 108 -6.97 -7.07 11.03
CA ASP A 108 -8.07 -6.80 11.97
C ASP A 108 -8.20 -5.30 12.28
N LEU A 109 -7.08 -4.58 12.37
CA LEU A 109 -7.08 -3.12 12.53
C LEU A 109 -7.53 -2.42 11.25
N ASP A 110 -7.04 -2.88 10.09
CA ASP A 110 -7.31 -2.29 8.79
C ASP A 110 -8.80 -2.44 8.39
N VAL A 111 -9.40 -3.61 8.65
CA VAL A 111 -10.84 -3.83 8.43
C VAL A 111 -11.69 -2.99 9.39
N LEU A 112 -11.29 -2.88 10.66
CA LEU A 112 -11.99 -2.02 11.62
C LEU A 112 -11.94 -0.55 11.18
N MET A 113 -10.80 -0.07 10.71
CA MET A 113 -10.65 1.29 10.20
C MET A 113 -11.50 1.52 8.94
N GLU A 114 -11.59 0.54 8.04
CA GLU A 114 -12.51 0.59 6.90
C GLU A 114 -13.97 0.74 7.32
N GLU A 115 -14.42 -0.04 8.31
CA GLU A 115 -15.79 0.06 8.82
C GLU A 115 -16.09 1.42 9.43
N ILE A 116 -15.13 2.01 10.16
CA ILE A 116 -15.25 3.36 10.71
C ILE A 116 -15.33 4.39 9.59
N ALA A 117 -14.43 4.33 8.61
CA ALA A 117 -14.41 5.25 7.47
C ALA A 117 -15.73 5.22 6.67
N LYS A 118 -16.33 4.03 6.49
CA LYS A 118 -17.67 3.87 5.89
C LYS A 118 -18.74 4.59 6.69
N ARG A 119 -18.72 4.46 8.02
CA ARG A 119 -19.70 5.14 8.92
C ARG A 119 -19.54 6.66 8.89
N GLU A 120 -18.32 7.15 8.66
CA GLU A 120 -18.02 8.57 8.49
C GLU A 120 -18.33 9.11 7.08
N GLY A 121 -18.92 8.28 6.21
CA GLY A 121 -19.34 8.67 4.87
C GLY A 121 -18.24 8.61 3.81
N GLU A 122 -17.06 8.07 4.13
CA GLU A 122 -16.02 7.82 3.14
C GLU A 122 -16.40 6.59 2.28
N LYS A 123 -16.20 6.68 0.97
CA LYS A 123 -16.40 5.53 0.08
C LYS A 123 -15.38 4.44 0.44
N GLU A 124 -15.85 3.22 0.66
CA GLU A 124 -15.01 2.04 0.97
C GLU A 124 -13.79 1.91 0.05
N SER A 125 -14.00 2.06 -1.26
CA SER A 125 -12.93 1.95 -2.24
C SER A 125 -11.87 3.06 -2.14
N SER A 126 -12.24 4.25 -1.63
CA SER A 126 -11.30 5.36 -1.38
C SER A 126 -10.36 5.03 -0.22
N PHE A 127 -10.91 4.50 0.87
CA PHE A 127 -10.12 4.14 2.04
C PHE A 127 -9.19 2.96 1.74
N ALA A 128 -9.73 1.89 1.16
CA ALA A 128 -8.95 0.71 0.76
C ALA A 128 -7.77 1.12 -0.16
N LYS A 129 -8.05 1.97 -1.16
CA LYS A 129 -7.01 2.54 -2.02
C LYS A 129 -5.94 3.28 -1.22
N ARG A 130 -6.33 4.16 -0.29
CA ARG A 130 -5.38 4.94 0.53
C ARG A 130 -4.48 4.03 1.35
N LEU A 131 -5.06 3.02 2.00
CA LEU A 131 -4.33 2.08 2.85
C LEU A 131 -3.30 1.27 2.04
N ILE A 132 -3.71 0.68 0.92
CA ILE A 132 -2.80 -0.12 0.08
C ILE A 132 -1.73 0.77 -0.54
N THR A 133 -2.08 2.00 -0.94
CA THR A 133 -1.11 2.98 -1.47
C THR A 133 -0.06 3.37 -0.43
N GLY A 134 -0.46 3.53 0.84
CA GLY A 134 0.46 3.75 1.96
C GLY A 134 1.43 2.58 2.13
N GLN A 135 0.91 1.35 2.20
CA GLN A 135 1.71 0.13 2.32
C GLN A 135 2.67 -0.04 1.13
N ALA A 136 2.22 0.29 -0.09
CA ALA A 136 3.05 0.27 -1.29
C ALA A 136 4.18 1.32 -1.23
N ALA A 137 3.90 2.52 -0.72
CA ALA A 137 4.91 3.57 -0.56
C ALA A 137 5.96 3.19 0.50
N GLU A 138 5.54 2.62 1.63
CA GLU A 138 6.46 2.09 2.65
C GLU A 138 7.37 1.00 2.09
N GLN A 139 6.83 0.04 1.33
CA GLN A 139 7.64 -1.01 0.73
C GLN A 139 8.60 -0.44 -0.33
N TYR A 140 8.12 0.50 -1.16
CA TYR A 140 8.99 1.20 -2.09
C TYR A 140 10.16 1.89 -1.36
N PHE A 141 9.90 2.54 -0.22
CA PHE A 141 10.96 3.14 0.58
C PHE A 141 11.97 2.09 1.07
N LYS A 142 11.51 0.97 1.63
CA LYS A 142 12.40 -0.14 2.06
C LYS A 142 13.31 -0.63 0.94
N ASP A 143 12.79 -0.70 -0.28
CA ASP A 143 13.54 -1.18 -1.44
C ASP A 143 14.51 -0.13 -2.00
N ASN A 144 14.29 1.17 -1.76
CA ASN A 144 14.97 2.25 -2.46
C ASN A 144 15.70 3.26 -1.56
N PHE A 145 15.59 3.21 -0.22
CA PHE A 145 16.15 4.26 0.64
C PHE A 145 17.66 4.46 0.48
N LEU A 146 18.42 3.39 0.17
CA LEU A 146 19.87 3.46 -0.10
C LEU A 146 20.24 4.22 -1.37
N SER A 147 19.28 4.49 -2.26
CA SER A 147 19.49 5.36 -3.43
C SER A 147 19.60 6.85 -3.05
N VAL A 148 19.13 7.24 -1.86
CA VAL A 148 19.28 8.59 -1.33
C VAL A 148 20.64 8.71 -0.65
N ASP A 149 21.50 9.59 -1.17
CA ASP A 149 22.89 9.68 -0.72
C ASP A 149 23.05 9.89 0.79
N ILE A 150 22.20 10.73 1.41
CA ILE A 150 22.28 11.02 2.85
C ILE A 150 21.89 9.84 3.74
N PHE A 151 21.20 8.83 3.18
CA PHE A 151 20.79 7.63 3.91
C PHE A 151 21.81 6.49 3.80
N LYS A 152 22.84 6.62 2.94
CA LYS A 152 23.91 5.63 2.82
C LYS A 152 24.66 5.50 4.16
N GLY A 153 24.91 4.25 4.57
CA GLY A 153 25.58 3.95 5.85
C GLY A 153 24.67 3.99 7.07
N TYR A 154 23.35 4.13 6.90
CA TYR A 154 22.37 3.96 7.96
C TYR A 154 21.65 2.61 7.84
N ASN A 155 21.40 2.00 8.98
CA ASN A 155 20.55 0.82 9.14
C ASN A 155 19.09 1.25 9.34
N LEU A 156 18.18 0.52 8.69
CA LEU A 156 16.75 0.80 8.73
C LEU A 156 16.08 0.07 9.89
N GLU A 157 15.35 0.80 10.73
CA GLU A 157 14.46 0.29 11.77
C GLU A 157 13.01 0.69 11.43
N ASP A 158 12.09 -0.29 11.44
CA ASP A 158 10.67 -0.11 11.16
C ASP A 158 9.92 0.34 12.42
N THR A 159 9.36 1.55 12.39
CA THR A 159 8.64 2.15 13.52
C THR A 159 7.15 2.39 13.22
N THR A 160 6.63 1.84 12.12
CA THR A 160 5.24 2.02 11.65
C THR A 160 4.19 1.68 12.72
N LYS A 161 4.51 0.76 13.65
CA LYS A 161 3.62 0.33 14.75
C LYS A 161 3.90 1.00 16.10
N VAL A 162 4.93 1.83 16.19
CA VAL A 162 5.32 2.51 17.44
C VAL A 162 4.53 3.81 17.63
N GLY A 163 4.05 4.38 16.52
CA GLY A 163 3.33 5.65 16.51
C GLY A 163 4.20 6.81 16.98
N CYS A 164 5.50 6.81 16.73
CA CYS A 164 6.44 7.84 17.20
C CYS A 164 6.42 9.16 16.39
N GLY A 165 5.59 9.25 15.35
CA GLY A 165 5.47 10.43 14.47
C GLY A 165 6.31 10.36 13.19
N PHE A 166 6.87 9.18 12.89
CA PHE A 166 7.45 8.83 11.60
C PHE A 166 7.40 7.29 11.40
N ASP A 167 7.40 6.85 10.14
CA ASP A 167 7.31 5.42 9.79
C ASP A 167 8.62 4.64 10.00
N PHE A 168 9.77 5.28 9.77
CA PHE A 168 11.08 4.62 9.82
C PHE A 168 12.13 5.43 10.55
N LYS A 169 13.02 4.72 11.24
CA LYS A 169 14.21 5.28 11.86
C LYS A 169 15.45 4.79 11.12
N LEU A 170 16.32 5.72 10.73
CA LEU A 170 17.62 5.42 10.15
C LEU A 170 18.70 5.66 11.20
N ILE A 171 19.47 4.62 11.53
CA ILE A 171 20.49 4.64 12.58
C ILE A 171 21.88 4.40 11.97
N ALA A 172 22.83 5.28 12.23
CA ALA A 172 24.23 5.03 11.86
C ALA A 172 24.92 4.25 13.00
N GLU A 173 25.74 3.25 12.65
CA GLU A 173 26.41 2.37 13.62
C GLU A 173 27.27 3.13 14.64
N GLU A 174 27.83 4.28 14.25
CA GLU A 174 28.74 5.07 15.09
C GLU A 174 28.15 6.39 15.61
N LYS A 175 26.86 6.67 15.43
CA LYS A 175 26.25 7.95 15.85
C LYS A 175 25.09 7.73 16.81
N GLU A 176 25.08 8.50 17.90
CA GLU A 176 23.89 8.68 18.76
C GLU A 176 22.73 9.39 18.05
N ARG A 177 22.93 9.85 16.81
CA ARG A 177 21.94 10.60 16.02
C ARG A 177 21.29 9.69 14.98
N TYR A 178 19.96 9.72 14.95
CA TYR A 178 19.13 9.05 13.95
C TYR A 178 18.42 10.07 13.05
N PHE A 179 17.96 9.60 11.89
CA PHE A 179 16.95 10.28 11.09
C PHE A 179 15.59 9.63 11.28
N GLY A 180 14.54 10.45 11.42
CA GLY A 180 13.16 10.01 11.30
C GLY A 180 12.69 10.22 9.86
N VAL A 181 12.08 9.21 9.27
CA VAL A 181 11.58 9.25 7.89
C VAL A 181 10.10 8.90 7.89
N GLU A 182 9.28 9.86 7.47
CA GLU A 182 7.86 9.67 7.20
C GLU A 182 7.65 9.42 5.72
N VAL A 183 6.88 8.38 5.37
CA VAL A 183 6.68 7.93 4.00
C VAL A 183 5.25 8.20 3.56
N LYS A 184 5.09 8.92 2.45
CA LYS A 184 3.76 9.23 1.88
C LYS A 184 3.70 8.79 0.42
N GLY A 185 2.52 8.34 -0.01
CA GLY A 185 2.25 7.91 -1.38
C GLY A 185 1.31 8.85 -2.13
N LEU A 186 1.60 9.12 -3.41
CA LEU A 186 0.76 9.88 -4.33
C LEU A 186 0.54 9.09 -5.63
N ASN A 187 -0.69 9.06 -6.09
CA ASN A 187 -1.05 8.37 -7.34
C ASN A 187 -0.53 9.09 -8.59
N GLU A 188 -0.49 10.42 -8.54
CA GLU A 188 0.01 11.31 -9.60
C GLU A 188 1.44 11.78 -9.32
N SER A 189 2.07 12.45 -10.28
CA SER A 189 3.38 13.10 -10.09
C SER A 189 3.35 14.31 -9.14
N SER A 190 2.16 14.82 -8.82
CA SER A 190 1.93 15.94 -7.91
C SER A 190 0.60 15.79 -7.19
N GLY A 191 0.51 16.28 -5.97
CA GLY A 191 -0.71 16.22 -5.17
C GLY A 191 -0.48 16.74 -3.76
N ASN A 192 -1.56 16.77 -2.98
CA ASN A 192 -1.50 17.20 -1.59
C ASN A 192 -1.06 16.05 -0.70
N ILE A 193 -0.24 16.38 0.30
CA ILE A 193 0.18 15.46 1.35
C ILE A 193 -0.29 16.07 2.67
N ALA A 194 -0.83 15.23 3.54
CA ALA A 194 -1.18 15.61 4.89
C ALA A 194 -0.20 14.96 5.88
N LEU A 195 0.20 15.72 6.89
CA LEU A 195 0.82 15.20 8.09
C LEU A 195 -0.23 15.18 9.20
N THR A 196 -0.19 14.16 10.05
CA THR A 196 -0.93 14.20 11.31
C THR A 196 -0.35 15.30 12.22
N ASN A 197 -1.13 15.75 13.21
CA ASN A 197 -0.62 16.72 14.19
C ASN A 197 0.66 16.23 14.89
N LYS A 198 0.76 14.91 15.11
CA LYS A 198 1.94 14.28 15.71
C LYS A 198 3.14 14.29 14.75
N GLU A 199 2.96 13.86 13.50
CA GLU A 199 4.00 13.92 12.47
C GLU A 199 4.54 15.35 12.30
N HIS A 200 3.64 16.34 12.20
CA HIS A 200 4.03 17.74 12.06
C HIS A 200 4.83 18.24 13.27
N ALA A 201 4.38 17.94 14.50
CA ALA A 201 5.08 18.35 15.72
C ALA A 201 6.46 17.68 15.86
N VAL A 202 6.56 16.39 15.51
CA VAL A 202 7.83 15.65 15.55
C VAL A 202 8.78 16.14 14.45
N ALA A 203 8.27 16.49 13.28
CA ALA A 203 9.06 17.08 12.21
C ALA A 203 9.68 18.43 12.63
N ASP A 204 8.91 19.29 13.29
CA ASP A 204 9.40 20.58 13.82
C ASP A 204 10.45 20.40 14.93
N PHE A 205 10.28 19.35 15.77
CA PHE A 205 11.25 19.00 16.80
C PHE A 205 12.56 18.44 16.23
N LEU A 206 12.48 17.56 15.23
CA LEU A 206 13.64 16.89 14.64
C LEU A 206 14.37 17.73 13.57
N LYS A 207 13.68 18.68 12.92
CA LYS A 207 14.22 19.62 11.92
C LYS A 207 15.00 18.90 10.82
N ASN A 208 16.28 19.22 10.66
CA ASN A 208 17.21 18.59 9.70
C ASN A 208 17.39 17.08 9.88
N ARG A 209 16.86 16.48 10.97
CA ARG A 209 16.85 15.03 11.18
C ARG A 209 15.53 14.37 10.80
N TYR A 210 14.55 15.14 10.35
CA TYR A 210 13.29 14.63 9.82
C TYR A 210 13.30 14.70 8.30
N PHE A 211 12.85 13.61 7.67
CA PHE A 211 12.67 13.52 6.23
C PHE A 211 11.23 13.14 5.93
N LEU A 212 10.62 13.88 5.02
CA LEU A 212 9.41 13.45 4.34
C LEU A 212 9.83 12.80 3.02
N PHE A 213 9.62 11.48 2.89
CA PHE A 213 9.90 10.70 1.69
C PHE A 213 8.60 10.45 0.93
N VAL A 214 8.48 11.02 -0.25
CA VAL A 214 7.23 10.98 -1.04
C VAL A 214 7.42 10.10 -2.25
N VAL A 215 6.69 8.98 -2.30
CA VAL A 215 6.56 8.13 -3.48
C VAL A 215 5.44 8.67 -4.35
N LYS A 216 5.71 8.92 -5.62
CA LYS A 216 4.82 9.61 -6.56
C LYS A 216 4.55 8.75 -7.79
N ASN A 217 3.48 9.07 -8.51
CA ASN A 217 3.14 8.53 -9.82
C ASN A 217 2.87 7.01 -9.86
N PHE A 218 2.14 6.48 -8.87
CA PHE A 218 1.71 5.07 -8.89
C PHE A 218 0.86 4.70 -10.13
N LYS A 219 0.16 5.65 -10.76
CA LYS A 219 -0.62 5.40 -11.97
C LYS A 219 0.18 5.04 -13.20
N GLU A 220 1.48 5.33 -13.18
CA GLU A 220 2.39 5.04 -14.27
C GLU A 220 3.65 4.34 -13.76
N LYS A 221 4.69 5.10 -13.41
CA LYS A 221 5.97 4.60 -12.94
C LYS A 221 6.32 5.29 -11.62
N PRO A 222 6.32 4.54 -10.50
CA PRO A 222 6.67 5.10 -9.20
C PRO A 222 8.09 5.66 -9.17
N PHE A 223 8.23 6.87 -8.65
CA PHE A 223 9.52 7.51 -8.32
C PHE A 223 9.39 8.25 -6.99
N HIS A 224 10.50 8.68 -6.40
CA HIS A 224 10.48 9.36 -5.11
C HIS A 224 11.09 10.76 -5.15
N GLN A 225 10.69 11.56 -4.17
CA GLN A 225 11.33 12.82 -3.81
C GLN A 225 11.40 12.93 -2.29
N ASN A 226 12.56 13.31 -1.77
CA ASN A 226 12.78 13.50 -0.35
C ASN A 226 12.83 15.00 0.02
N TYR A 227 12.26 15.35 1.16
CA TYR A 227 12.32 16.69 1.73
C TYR A 227 12.91 16.60 3.14
N GLN A 228 14.14 17.07 3.31
CA GLN A 228 14.75 17.24 4.63
C GLN A 228 14.16 18.49 5.29
N ASP A 229 13.88 18.45 6.60
CA ASP A 229 13.25 19.56 7.32
C ASP A 229 12.00 20.09 6.59
N PRO A 230 10.95 19.25 6.43
CA PRO A 230 9.80 19.59 5.61
C PRO A 230 9.05 20.81 6.14
N ILE A 231 9.06 21.07 7.45
CA ILE A 231 8.41 22.25 8.06
C ILE A 231 9.00 23.56 7.54
N LYS A 232 10.31 23.59 7.30
CA LYS A 232 10.98 24.74 6.71
C LYS A 232 10.81 24.83 5.19
N ASN A 233 10.75 23.69 4.51
CA ASN A 233 10.85 23.61 3.05
C ASN A 233 9.49 23.49 2.32
N LEU A 234 8.40 23.25 3.04
CA LEU A 234 7.05 23.12 2.51
C LEU A 234 6.08 24.06 3.25
N SER A 235 5.02 24.48 2.56
CA SER A 235 3.96 25.29 3.16
C SER A 235 2.82 24.39 3.62
N PHE A 236 2.60 24.33 4.93
CA PHE A 236 1.50 23.60 5.54
C PHE A 236 0.35 24.53 5.90
N ASN A 237 -0.86 24.16 5.47
CA ASN A 237 -2.09 24.79 5.94
C ASN A 237 -2.71 23.92 7.02
N LYS A 238 -2.93 24.50 8.21
CA LYS A 238 -3.60 23.78 9.31
C LYS A 238 -5.08 23.62 8.98
N ILE A 239 -5.55 22.38 8.94
CA ILE A 239 -6.97 22.03 8.79
C ILE A 239 -7.41 21.36 10.08
N GLU A 240 -8.44 21.90 10.72
CA GLU A 240 -9.00 21.36 11.97
C GLU A 240 -10.39 20.78 11.72
N ASN A 241 -10.57 19.49 12.03
CA ASN A 241 -11.86 18.81 11.99
C ASN A 241 -12.24 18.39 13.41
N LYS A 242 -13.49 18.63 13.82
CA LYS A 242 -14.00 18.19 15.13
C LYS A 242 -14.61 16.80 14.99
N VAL A 243 -14.03 15.81 15.67
CA VAL A 243 -14.57 14.45 15.79
C VAL A 243 -15.21 14.30 17.18
N VAL A 244 -16.46 13.82 17.23
CA VAL A 244 -17.13 13.48 18.49
C VAL A 244 -16.81 12.02 18.83
N GLN A 245 -16.04 11.80 19.89
CA GLN A 245 -15.72 10.47 20.38
C GLN A 245 -16.73 10.06 21.47
N ILE A 246 -17.44 8.94 21.25
CA ILE A 246 -18.33 8.33 22.26
C ILE A 246 -17.57 7.16 22.90
N SER A 247 -17.38 7.21 24.22
CA SER A 247 -16.73 6.15 25.00
C SER A 247 -17.69 5.53 26.01
N TRP A 248 -17.67 4.20 26.12
CA TRP A 248 -18.38 3.46 27.16
C TRP A 248 -17.34 2.94 28.14
N ASN A 249 -17.46 3.30 29.41
CA ASN A 249 -16.53 2.89 30.47
C ASN A 249 -17.27 2.04 31.49
N THR A 250 -16.62 0.99 32.01
CA THR A 250 -17.06 0.23 33.17
C THR A 250 -15.95 0.19 34.21
N ALA A 251 -16.32 0.07 35.48
CA ALA A 251 -15.36 -0.28 36.53
C ALA A 251 -15.14 -1.81 36.54
N VAL A 252 -13.93 -2.23 36.88
CA VAL A 252 -13.55 -3.64 37.15
C VAL A 252 -13.16 -3.73 38.62
#